data_AF-R6LT40-F1
#
_entry.id   AF-R6LT40-F1
#
_cell.length_a   1.000
_cell.length_b   1.000
_cell.length_c   1.000
_cell.angle_alpha   90.00
_cell.angle_beta   90.00
_cell.angle_gamma   90.00
#
_symmetry.space_group_name_H-M   'P 1'
#
loop_
_entity.id
_entity.type
_entity.pdbx_description
1 polymer ?
#
loop_
_entity_poly.entity_id
_entity_poly.type
_entity_poly.pdbx_seq_one_letter_code
_entity_poly.pdbx_strand_id
1 'polypeptide(L)' 'MSKKYIIKQIVEADFGCEGRPDGYVPMVRVYLGDENGVESIVEMEDAKMYERQLDEGMEVIIGNDGTLMNTLEKMEE' A
#
# COMPACT_ATOMS: atom_id res chain seq x y z
N MET A 1 -8.14 -17.47 5.99
CA MET A 1 -8.96 -16.24 6.03
C MET A 1 -8.04 -15.09 5.68
N SER A 2 -8.24 -14.45 4.54
CA SER A 2 -7.49 -13.24 4.19
C SER A 2 -8.13 -12.10 4.99
N LYS A 3 -7.38 -11.50 5.92
CA LYS A 3 -7.88 -10.37 6.70
C LYS A 3 -7.91 -9.14 5.80
N LYS A 4 -9.05 -8.45 5.78
CA LYS A 4 -9.25 -7.23 4.99
C LYS A 4 -8.81 -6.03 5.81
N TYR A 5 -8.25 -5.05 5.14
CA TYR A 5 -7.81 -3.81 5.74
C TYR A 5 -8.24 -2.65 4.87
N ILE A 6 -8.44 -1.49 5.48
CA ILE A 6 -8.73 -0.26 4.76
C ILE A 6 -7.46 0.59 4.77
N ILE A 7 -7.05 1.11 3.62
CA ILE A 7 -5.95 2.07 3.56
C ILE A 7 -6.38 3.34 4.28
N LYS A 8 -5.69 3.66 5.36
CA LYS A 8 -5.93 4.86 6.18
C LYS A 8 -5.13 6.05 5.70
N GLN A 9 -3.87 5.80 5.35
CA GLN A 9 -2.94 6.82 4.91
C GLN A 9 -1.81 6.19 4.10
N ILE A 10 -1.35 6.89 3.07
CA ILE A 10 -0.14 6.53 2.31
C ILE A 10 0.89 7.61 2.58
N VAL A 11 2.05 7.22 3.10
CA VAL A 11 3.15 8.15 3.40
C VAL A 11 4.33 7.81 2.53
N GLU A 12 4.66 8.71 1.61
CA GLU A 12 5.89 8.62 0.84
C GLU A 12 7.10 8.73 1.77
N ALA A 13 8.13 7.91 1.53
CA ALA A 13 9.39 8.09 2.22
C ALA A 13 10.04 9.41 1.74
N ASP A 14 9.93 10.45 2.56
CA ASP A 14 10.58 11.74 2.32
C ASP A 14 12.10 11.56 2.41
N PHE A 15 12.74 11.31 1.28
CA PHE A 15 14.16 11.55 1.12
C PHE A 15 14.31 13.06 0.99
N GLY A 16 14.94 13.69 1.98
CA GLY A 16 15.12 15.15 2.04
C GLY A 16 15.82 15.74 0.80
N CYS A 17 16.14 17.03 0.84
CA CYS A 17 16.67 17.78 -0.32
C CYS A 17 17.97 17.24 -0.95
N GLU A 18 18.63 16.26 -0.33
CA GLU A 18 19.69 15.46 -0.94
C GLU A 18 19.03 14.50 -1.95
N GLY A 19 18.81 15.01 -3.16
CA GLY A 19 18.04 14.35 -4.22
C GLY A 19 18.28 12.84 -4.35
N ARG A 20 17.21 12.13 -4.72
CA ARG A 20 17.20 10.67 -4.85
C ARG A 20 18.36 10.20 -5.74
N PRO A 21 19.18 9.22 -5.30
CA PRO A 21 20.26 8.69 -6.13
C PRO A 21 19.70 8.00 -7.39
N ASP A 22 20.51 7.97 -8.45
CA ASP A 22 20.17 7.26 -9.69
C ASP A 22 19.85 5.79 -9.41
N GLY A 23 18.69 5.33 -9.87
CA GLY A 23 18.19 3.97 -9.61
C GLY A 23 17.46 3.78 -8.28
N TYR A 24 17.17 4.85 -7.54
CA TYR A 24 16.33 4.76 -6.34
C TYR A 24 14.89 4.40 -6.69
N VAL A 25 14.38 3.32 -6.10
CA VAL A 25 12.98 2.94 -6.21
C VAL A 25 12.19 3.66 -5.11
N PRO A 26 11.23 4.53 -5.44
CA PRO A 26 10.40 5.21 -4.45
C PRO A 26 9.62 4.19 -3.63
N MET A 27 9.74 4.27 -2.31
CA MET A 27 9.01 3.44 -1.37
C MET A 27 8.00 4.29 -0.60
N VAL A 28 6.84 3.68 -0.30
CA VAL A 28 5.78 4.29 0.50
C VAL A 28 5.43 3.38 1.67
N ARG A 29 5.07 3.99 2.80
CA ARG A 29 4.53 3.31 3.98
C ARG A 29 3.03 3.50 4.00
N VAL A 30 2.32 2.39 3.89
CA VAL A 30 0.86 2.34 3.87
C VAL A 30 0.36 1.96 5.25
N TYR A 31 -0.41 2.87 5.85
CA TYR A 31 -1.10 2.66 7.10
C TYR A 31 -2.46 2.04 6.82
N LEU A 32 -2.72 0.91 7.47
CA LEU A 32 -3.89 0.07 7.29
C LEU A 32 -4.68 0.03 8.59
N GLY A 33 -5.99 0.12 8.51
CA GLY A 33 -6.90 -0.02 9.63
C GLY A 33 -7.91 -1.12 9.38
N ASP A 34 -8.05 -2.03 10.33
CA ASP A 34 -9.10 -3.05 10.36
C ASP A 34 -10.33 -2.55 11.12
N GLU A 35 -11.48 -3.21 10.93
CA GLU A 35 -12.73 -2.89 11.64
C GLU A 35 -12.61 -3.00 13.18
N ASN A 36 -11.66 -3.79 13.67
CA ASN A 36 -11.39 -3.95 15.10
C ASN A 36 -10.49 -2.84 15.68
N GLY A 37 -10.12 -1.84 14.88
CA GLY A 37 -9.17 -0.79 15.28
C GLY A 37 -7.71 -1.26 15.33
N VAL A 38 -7.41 -2.40 14.70
CA VAL A 38 -6.03 -2.87 14.56
C VAL A 38 -5.37 -2.09 13.42
N GLU A 39 -4.28 -1.41 13.75
CA GLU A 39 -3.45 -0.70 12.79
C GLU A 39 -2.34 -1.63 12.29
N SER A 40 -2.08 -1.62 11.00
CA SER A 40 -0.99 -2.37 10.37
C SER A 40 -0.24 -1.47 9.40
N ILE A 41 1.05 -1.70 9.22
CA ILE A 41 1.88 -0.86 8.36
C ILE A 41 2.58 -1.79 7.37
N VAL A 42 2.44 -1.49 6.08
CA VAL A 42 3.09 -2.21 5.00
C VAL A 42 3.94 -1.23 4.21
N GLU A 43 5.18 -1.61 3.93
CA GLU A 43 6.08 -0.83 3.09
C GLU A 43 6.14 -1.51 1.72
N MET A 44 5.91 -0.73 0.67
CA MET A 44 5.99 -1.22 -0.70
C MET A 44 6.42 -0.11 -1.67
N GLU A 45 6.78 -0.51 -2.87
CA GLU A 45 7.17 0.40 -3.95
C GLU A 45 5.97 1.27 -4.36
N ASP A 46 6.20 2.58 -4.49
CA ASP A 46 5.21 3.55 -4.96
C ASP A 46 4.61 3.12 -6.30
N ALA A 47 5.45 2.69 -7.24
CA ALA A 47 5.03 2.20 -8.55
C ALA A 47 4.00 1.06 -8.45
N LYS A 48 4.17 0.14 -7.49
CA LYS A 48 3.21 -0.97 -7.29
C LYS A 48 1.86 -0.51 -6.76
N MET A 49 1.80 0.60 -6.03
CA MET A 49 0.52 1.19 -5.62
C MET A 49 -0.25 1.63 -6.85
N TYR A 50 0.40 2.35 -7.78
CA TYR A 50 -0.22 2.73 -9.05
C TYR A 50 -0.62 1.53 -9.90
N GLU A 51 0.25 0.52 -10.04
CA GLU A 51 -0.04 -0.68 -10.83
C GLU A 51 -1.28 -1.43 -10.32
N ARG A 52 -1.46 -1.48 -9.00
CA ARG A 52 -2.58 -2.17 -8.33
C ARG A 52 -3.76 -1.24 -8.02
N GLN A 53 -3.70 -0.01 -8.52
CA GLN A 53 -4.69 1.05 -8.30
C GLN A 53 -5.03 1.22 -6.81
N LEU A 54 -3.98 1.28 -5.98
CA LEU A 54 -4.11 1.38 -4.54
C LEU A 54 -4.19 2.83 -4.07
N ASP A 55 -5.27 3.20 -3.40
CA ASP A 55 -5.56 4.55 -2.93
C ASP A 55 -6.14 4.59 -1.50
N GLU A 56 -6.10 5.76 -0.88
CA GLU A 56 -6.60 5.96 0.48
C GLU A 56 -8.12 5.68 0.55
N GLY A 57 -8.54 4.94 1.58
CA GLY A 57 -9.94 4.56 1.79
C GLY A 57 -10.38 3.28 1.09
N MET A 58 -9.50 2.63 0.31
CA MET A 58 -9.86 1.37 -0.34
C MET A 58 -9.74 0.14 0.59
N GLU A 59 -10.47 -0.92 0.29
CA GLU A 59 -10.30 -2.23 0.92
C GLU A 59 -9.20 -3.06 0.22
N VAL A 60 -8.16 -3.42 0.96
CA VAL A 60 -7.05 -4.26 0.51
C VAL A 60 -6.91 -5.52 1.36
N ILE A 61 -6.15 -6.47 0.83
CA ILE A 61 -5.66 -7.64 1.58
C ILE A 61 -4.14 -7.70 1.53
N ILE A 62 -3.54 -8.19 2.61
CA ILE A 62 -2.11 -8.49 2.64
C ILE A 62 -1.92 -9.84 1.94
N GLY A 63 -1.24 -9.83 0.80
CA GLY A 63 -0.88 -11.01 0.05
C GLY A 63 0.16 -11.85 0.80
N ASN A 64 0.32 -13.10 0.38
CA ASN A 64 1.28 -14.02 1.01
C ASN A 64 2.75 -13.61 0.82
N ASP A 65 2.99 -12.73 -0.16
CA ASP A 65 4.27 -12.09 -0.46
C ASP A 65 4.55 -10.87 0.43
N GLY A 66 3.60 -10.46 1.27
CA GLY A 66 3.71 -9.28 2.14
C GLY A 66 3.29 -7.97 1.47
N THR A 67 2.87 -8.00 0.19
CA THR A 67 2.40 -6.82 -0.56
C THR A 67 0.87 -6.67 -0.52
N LEU A 68 0.37 -5.45 -0.73
CA LEU A 68 -1.06 -5.16 -0.72
C LEU A 68 -1.72 -5.48 -2.05
N MET A 69 -2.87 -6.14 -2.02
CA MET A 69 -3.66 -6.46 -3.20
C MET A 69 -5.03 -5.81 -3.11
N ASN A 70 -5.48 -5.24 -4.22
CA ASN A 70 -6.80 -4.64 -4.33
C ASN A 70 -7.87 -5.74 -4.26
N THR A 71 -8.91 -5.54 -3.46
CA THR A 71 -10.04 -6.49 -3.40
C THR A 71 -11.05 -6.29 -4.53
N LEU A 72 -10.98 -5.16 -5.23
CA LEU A 72 -11.88 -4.75 -6.32
C LEU A 72 -11.50 -5.29 -7.70
N GLU A 73 -10.28 -5.84 -7.89
CA GLU A 73 -9.80 -6.43 -9.16
C GLU A 73 -10.60 -7.69 -9.61
N LYS A 74 -11.69 -8.05 -8.93
CA LYS A 74 -12.63 -9.08 -9.38
C LYS A 74 -13.72 -8.57 -10.35
N MET A 75 -13.59 -7.37 -10.90
CA MET A 75 -14.60 -6.81 -11.82
C MET A 75 -13.99 -6.37 -13.15
N GLU A 76 -13.38 -7.29 -13.90
CA GLU A 76 -13.36 -7.17 -15.36
C GLU A 76 -13.40 -8.60 -15.94
N GLU A 77 -14.63 -8.99 -16.33
CA GLU A 77 -14.94 -10.17 -17.15
C GLU A 77 -14.82 -9.84 -18.64
#